data_AF-A0A430R370-F1
#
_entry.id   AF-A0A430R370-F1
#
_cell.length_a   1.000
_cell.length_b   1.000
_cell.length_c   1.000
_cell.angle_alpha   90.00
_cell.angle_beta   90.00
_cell.angle_gamma   90.00
#
_symmetry.space_group_name_H-M   'P 1'
#
loop_
_entity.id
_entity.type
_entity.pdbx_description
1 polymer ?
#
loop_
_entity_poly.entity_id
_entity_poly.type
_entity_poly.pdbx_seq_one_letter_code
_entity_poly.pdbx_strand_id
1 'polypeptide(L)' 'MNREIAQALQAPFPPSEVQWKVQTRSKDRKRGLAVAYVDARAVLNRLDEAVGPEGWYDTYEVLADRNTEDGRHVEV' A
#
# COMPACT_ATOMS: atom_id res chain seq x y z
N MET A 1 16.97 -6.05 18.55
CA MET A 1 16.03 -6.39 17.45
C MET A 1 15.53 -7.81 17.68
N ASN A 2 14.24 -8.02 17.89
CA ASN A 2 13.70 -9.37 17.99
C ASN A 2 13.78 -10.02 16.58
N ARG A 3 14.57 -11.10 16.46
CA ARG A 3 14.84 -11.76 15.18
C ARG A 3 13.59 -12.40 14.58
N GLU A 4 12.65 -12.84 15.41
CA GLU A 4 11.41 -13.49 14.98
C GLU A 4 10.47 -12.47 14.33
N ILE A 5 10.31 -11.30 14.95
CA ILE A 5 9.52 -10.18 14.39
C ILE A 5 10.09 -9.74 13.04
N ALA A 6 11.43 -9.60 12.95
CA ALA A 6 12.07 -9.21 11.69
C ALA A 6 11.82 -10.24 10.58
N GLN A 7 11.87 -11.53 10.88
CA GLN A 7 11.58 -12.60 9.92
C GLN A 7 10.11 -12.58 9.47
N ALA A 8 9.17 -12.39 10.40
CA ALA A 8 7.74 -12.30 10.09
C ALA A 8 7.44 -11.13 9.14
N LEU A 9 8.02 -9.94 9.40
CA LEU A 9 7.81 -8.75 8.57
C LEU A 9 8.47 -8.87 7.19
N GLN A 10 9.59 -9.60 7.08
CA GLN A 10 10.31 -9.82 5.81
C GLN A 10 9.73 -10.94 4.95
N ALA A 11 8.83 -11.77 5.50
CA ALA A 11 8.22 -12.86 4.76
C ALA A 11 7.46 -12.32 3.53
N PRO A 12 7.50 -13.01 2.38
CA PRO A 12 6.72 -12.60 1.22
C PRO A 12 5.22 -12.61 1.52
N PHE A 13 4.44 -11.79 0.82
CA PHE A 13 2.98 -11.90 0.87
C PHE A 13 2.52 -13.16 0.11
N PRO A 14 1.48 -13.86 0.60
CA PRO A 14 0.86 -14.94 -0.14
C PRO A 14 0.45 -14.47 -1.54
N PRO A 15 0.64 -15.27 -2.61
CA PRO A 15 0.25 -14.86 -3.96
C PRO A 15 -1.22 -14.45 -4.11
N SER A 16 -2.10 -14.98 -3.25
CA SER A 16 -3.54 -14.62 -3.21
C SER A 16 -3.81 -13.20 -2.73
N GLU A 17 -2.89 -12.59 -1.98
CA GLU A 17 -3.01 -11.21 -1.49
C GLU A 17 -2.34 -10.20 -2.43
N VAL A 18 -1.55 -10.68 -3.39
CA VAL A 18 -0.91 -9.84 -4.41
C VAL A 18 -1.88 -9.59 -5.55
N GLN A 19 -2.33 -8.35 -5.66
CA GLN A 19 -3.22 -7.87 -6.72
C GLN A 19 -2.45 -7.13 -7.81
N TRP A 20 -3.10 -6.96 -8.96
CA TRP A 20 -2.53 -6.28 -10.12
C TRP A 20 -3.41 -5.13 -10.58
N LYS A 21 -2.80 -3.98 -10.80
CA LYS A 21 -3.46 -2.83 -11.44
C LYS A 21 -2.65 -2.29 -12.60
N VAL A 22 -3.33 -1.67 -13.56
CA VAL A 22 -2.66 -0.95 -14.64
C VAL A 22 -2.27 0.44 -14.13
N GLN A 23 -0.98 0.71 -14.02
CA GLN A 23 -0.47 2.00 -13.53
C GLN A 23 -0.48 3.07 -14.65
N THR A 24 0.04 2.71 -15.82
CA THR A 24 0.15 3.62 -16.97
C THR A 24 -0.34 2.90 -18.22
N ARG A 25 -0.96 3.65 -19.13
CA ARG A 25 -1.41 3.16 -20.44
C ARG A 25 -0.69 3.88 -21.56
N SER A 26 -0.42 3.18 -22.65
CA SER A 26 0.10 3.81 -23.87
C SER A 26 -0.92 4.81 -24.44
N LYS A 27 -0.45 5.80 -25.22
CA LYS A 27 -1.31 6.82 -25.84
C LYS A 27 -2.43 6.21 -26.69
N ASP A 28 -2.12 5.13 -27.40
CA ASP A 28 -3.06 4.35 -28.22
C ASP A 28 -3.93 3.39 -27.40
N ARG A 29 -3.78 3.34 -26.07
CA ARG A 29 -4.56 2.55 -25.11
C ARG A 29 -4.49 1.02 -25.29
N LYS A 30 -3.61 0.53 -26.17
CA LYS A 30 -3.44 -0.90 -26.49
C LYS A 30 -2.52 -1.65 -25.54
N ARG A 31 -1.68 -0.95 -24.78
CA ARG A 31 -0.74 -1.53 -23.82
C ARG A 31 -0.86 -0.82 -22.48
N GLY A 32 -0.63 -1.55 -21.41
CA GLY A 32 -0.58 -1.02 -20.05
C GLY A 32 0.56 -1.65 -19.27
N LEU A 33 1.15 -0.89 -18.36
CA LEU A 33 2.09 -1.42 -17.36
C LEU A 33 1.29 -1.95 -16.18
N ALA A 34 1.27 -3.27 -16.01
CA ALA A 34 0.70 -3.90 -14.82
C ALA A 34 1.72 -3.80 -13.68
N VAL A 35 1.26 -3.35 -12.51
CA VAL A 35 2.06 -3.32 -11.28
C VAL A 35 1.38 -4.16 -10.21
N ALA A 36 2.18 -4.93 -9.49
CA ALA A 36 1.74 -5.68 -8.34
C ALA A 36 1.59 -4.74 -7.13
N TYR A 37 0.55 -4.94 -6.34
CA TYR A 37 0.36 -4.28 -5.06
C TYR A 37 -0.34 -5.23 -4.08
N VAL A 38 -0.28 -4.89 -2.79
CA VAL A 38 -1.09 -5.54 -1.75
C VAL A 38 -2.04 -4.49 -1.16
N ASP A 39 -3.23 -4.91 -0.75
CA ASP A 39 -4.15 -4.02 -0.05
C ASP A 39 -3.61 -3.62 1.32
N ALA A 40 -3.97 -2.42 1.78
CA ALA A 40 -3.54 -1.94 3.09
C ALA A 40 -3.87 -2.94 4.21
N ARG A 41 -5.04 -3.58 4.15
CA ARG A 41 -5.48 -4.62 5.11
C ARG A 41 -4.50 -5.78 5.25
N ALA A 42 -3.85 -6.20 4.16
CA ALA A 42 -2.84 -7.27 4.23
C ALA A 42 -1.62 -6.84 5.04
N VAL A 43 -1.21 -5.57 4.90
CA VAL A 43 -0.12 -4.98 5.70
C VAL A 43 -0.52 -4.86 7.17
N LEU A 44 -1.74 -4.37 7.45
CA LEU A 44 -2.26 -4.23 8.82
C LEU A 44 -2.31 -5.58 9.54
N ASN A 45 -2.89 -6.60 8.90
CA ASN A 45 -2.97 -7.95 9.47
C ASN A 45 -1.58 -8.52 9.78
N ARG A 46 -0.60 -8.28 8.90
CA ARG A 46 0.78 -8.72 9.14
C ARG A 46 1.43 -8.03 10.34
N LEU A 47 1.15 -6.74 10.54
CA LEU A 47 1.62 -6.01 11.71
C LEU A 47 0.97 -6.56 12.98
N ASP A 48 -0.35 -6.78 12.96
CA ASP A 48 -1.09 -7.39 14.07
C ASP A 48 -0.53 -8.78 14.43
N GLU A 49 -0.23 -9.63 13.43
CA GLU A 49 0.36 -10.95 13.64
C GLU A 49 1.79 -10.89 14.18
N ALA A 50 2.60 -9.93 13.73
CA ALA A 50 4.02 -9.87 14.06
C ALA A 50 4.30 -9.23 15.43
N VAL A 51 3.51 -8.22 15.82
CA VAL A 51 3.76 -7.42 17.03
C VAL A 51 2.55 -7.24 17.94
N GLY A 52 1.37 -7.73 17.55
CA GLY A 52 0.11 -7.52 18.25
C GLY A 52 -0.55 -6.17 17.91
N PRO A 53 -1.89 -6.04 18.04
CA PRO A 53 -2.61 -4.80 17.74
C PRO A 53 -2.15 -3.58 18.56
N GLU A 54 -1.68 -3.81 19.78
CA GLU A 54 -1.10 -2.77 20.65
C GLU A 54 0.38 -2.47 20.35
N GLY A 55 1.02 -3.29 19.52
CA GLY A 55 2.45 -3.23 19.21
C GLY A 55 2.81 -2.32 18.04
N TRP A 56 1.83 -1.74 17.36
CA TRP A 56 2.04 -0.81 16.25
C TRP A 56 0.98 0.30 16.24
N TYR A 57 1.32 1.39 15.56
CA TYR A 57 0.40 2.49 15.26
C TYR A 57 0.88 3.22 14.00
N ASP A 58 -0.01 3.99 13.38
CA ASP A 58 0.32 4.88 12.28
C ASP A 58 0.16 6.36 12.70
N THR A 59 0.76 7.24 11.91
CA THR A 59 0.57 8.69 12.02
C THR A 59 0.33 9.26 10.64
N TYR A 60 -0.52 10.28 10.58
CA TYR A 60 -0.91 10.92 9.33
C TYR A 60 -0.47 12.37 9.33
N GLU A 61 0.21 12.77 8.27
CA GLU A 61 0.56 14.16 8.00
C GLU A 61 -0.17 14.61 6.72
N VAL A 62 -0.81 15.78 6.78
CA VAL A 62 -1.48 16.37 5.62
C VAL A 62 -0.42 17.05 4.76
N LEU A 63 -0.10 16.45 3.61
CA LEU A 63 0.95 16.95 2.72
C LEU A 63 0.52 18.18 1.89
N ALA A 64 -0.78 18.35 1.62
CA ALA A 64 -1.36 19.56 1.03
C ALA A 64 -2.88 19.56 1.26
N ASP A 65 -3.44 20.69 1.69
CA ASP A 65 -4.89 20.90 1.72
C ASP A 65 -5.38 21.13 0.27
N ARG A 66 -6.50 20.51 -0.10
CA ARG A 66 -7.05 20.49 -1.47
C ARG A 66 -7.61 21.84 -1.94
N ASN A 67 -7.45 22.91 -1.14
CA ASN A 67 -8.00 24.25 -1.38
C ASN A 67 -7.00 25.27 -1.93
N THR A 68 -5.80 24.86 -2.39
CA THR A 68 -4.89 25.79 -3.09
C THR A 68 -5.23 25.87 -4.58
N GLU A 69 -6.26 26.65 -4.91
CA GLU A 69 -6.58 27.39 -6.15
C GLU A 69 -6.47 26.73 -7.56
N ASP A 70 -5.93 25.54 -7.75
CA ASP A 70 -5.75 24.95 -9.09
C ASP A 70 -6.61 23.68 -9.23
N GLY A 71 -7.77 23.84 -9.89
CA GLY A 71 -8.92 22.91 -9.92
C GLY A 71 -8.68 21.53 -10.57
N ARG A 72 -7.72 20.75 -10.08
CA ARG A 72 -7.54 19.35 -10.47
C ARG A 72 -8.18 18.43 -9.44
N HIS A 73 -9.40 18.00 -9.75
CA HIS A 73 -10.08 16.91 -9.06
C HIS A 73 -9.32 15.59 -9.31
N VAL A 74 -8.86 14.95 -8.23
CA VAL A 74 -8.43 13.54 -8.25
C VAL A 74 -9.34 12.80 -7.27
N GLU A 75 -10.17 11.92 -7.81
CA GLU A 75 -11.07 11.05 -7.02
C GLU A 75 -10.24 10.05 -6.21
N VAL A 76 -10.55 9.93 -4.93
CA VAL A 76 -10.04 8.89 -4.02
C VAL A 76 -11.01 7.72 -4.01
#